data_AF-A0A2T7T6Q9-F1
#
_entry.id   AF-A0A2T7T6Q9-F1
#
_cell.length_a   1.000
_cell.length_b   1.000
_cell.length_c   1.000
_cell.angle_alpha   90.00
_cell.angle_beta   90.00
_cell.angle_gamma   90.00
#
_symmetry.space_group_name_H-M   'P 1'
#
loop_
_entity.id
_entity.type
_entity.pdbx_description
1 polymer ?
#
loop_
_entity_poly.entity_id
_entity_poly.type
_entity_poly.pdbx_seq_one_letter_code
_entity_poly.pdbx_strand_id
1 'polypeptide(L)'
;MGGAGPFTVRYAQYKGHPDVAVRLGYQRKDDRITAFPGWLGTQQTWHGRAELTSRLDTAPGECIRGVMEHRDRTYVTEWHCS
;
A
#
# COMPACT_ATOMS: atom_id res chain seq x y z
N MET A 1 -6.15 18.52 -2.17
CA MET A 1 -7.45 17.98 -2.64
C MET A 1 -7.74 16.67 -1.91
N GLY A 2 -8.70 16.64 -0.97
CA GLY A 2 -9.21 15.38 -0.42
C GLY A 2 -10.28 14.77 -1.33
N GLY A 3 -10.39 13.44 -1.36
CA GLY A 3 -11.35 12.78 -2.23
C GLY A 3 -11.50 11.27 -2.00
N ALA A 4 -12.59 10.74 -2.55
CA ALA A 4 -12.96 9.33 -2.52
C ALA A 4 -12.57 8.66 -3.85
N GLY A 5 -11.57 7.78 -3.84
CA GLY A 5 -11.02 7.21 -5.07
C GLY A 5 -10.42 5.81 -4.91
N PRO A 6 -10.17 5.11 -6.03
CA PRO A 6 -9.42 3.87 -6.00
C PRO A 6 -7.97 4.15 -5.61
N PHE A 7 -7.45 3.38 -4.68
CA PHE A 7 -6.06 3.34 -4.31
C PHE A 7 -5.51 1.94 -4.53
N THR A 8 -4.48 1.84 -5.35
CA THR A 8 -3.86 0.58 -5.76
C THR A 8 -2.45 0.49 -5.22
N VAL A 9 -2.14 -0.63 -4.58
CA VAL A 9 -0.79 -0.94 -4.09
C VAL A 9 -0.29 -2.14 -4.87
N ARG A 10 0.92 -1.99 -5.42
CA ARG A 10 1.52 -3.01 -6.27
C ARG A 10 2.91 -3.38 -5.79
N TYR A 11 3.16 -4.67 -5.67
CA TYR A 11 4.49 -5.25 -5.60
C TYR A 11 4.84 -5.90 -6.95
N ALA A 12 6.07 -5.67 -7.40
CA ALA A 12 6.65 -6.33 -8.57
C ALA A 12 8.09 -6.70 -8.27
N GLN A 13 8.44 -7.97 -8.49
CA GLN A 13 9.82 -8.45 -8.44
C GLN A 13 10.37 -8.64 -9.85
N TYR A 14 11.68 -8.48 -10.00
CA TYR A 14 12.39 -8.79 -11.23
C TYR A 14 12.41 -10.32 -11.48
N LYS A 15 12.59 -10.72 -12.74
CA LYS A 15 12.56 -12.13 -13.16
C LYS A 15 13.58 -12.97 -12.37
N GLY A 16 13.17 -14.18 -11.99
CA GLY A 16 14.03 -15.18 -11.34
C GLY A 16 13.72 -15.44 -9.86
N HIS A 17 12.83 -14.67 -9.24
CA HIS A 17 12.40 -14.91 -7.86
C HIS A 17 11.15 -15.81 -7.80
N PRO A 18 11.06 -16.70 -6.79
CA PRO A 18 9.88 -17.54 -6.60
C PRO A 18 8.66 -16.69 -6.26
N ASP A 19 7.47 -17.24 -6.46
CA ASP A 19 6.25 -16.57 -6.02
C ASP A 19 6.23 -16.48 -4.48
N VAL A 20 5.88 -15.30 -3.98
CA VAL A 20 5.84 -14.99 -2.54
C VAL A 20 4.47 -14.47 -2.15
N ALA A 21 4.05 -14.74 -0.91
CA ALA A 21 2.89 -14.09 -0.34
C ALA A 21 3.31 -12.75 0.28
N VAL A 22 2.70 -11.66 -0.19
CA VAL A 22 2.94 -10.31 0.33
C VAL A 22 1.64 -9.74 0.87
N ARG A 23 1.71 -9.07 2.01
CA ARG A 23 0.58 -8.34 2.58
C ARG A 23 0.67 -6.89 2.12
N LEU A 24 -0.34 -6.41 1.40
CA LEU A 24 -0.37 -5.05 0.86
C LEU A 24 -1.37 -4.20 1.63
N GLY A 25 -1.02 -2.93 1.82
CA GLY A 25 -1.74 -1.99 2.66
C GLY A 25 -1.38 -0.56 2.34
N TYR A 26 -1.87 0.35 3.15
CA TYR A 26 -1.61 1.77 3.04
C TYR A 26 -1.38 2.38 4.42
N GLN A 27 -0.69 3.52 4.44
CA GLN A 27 -0.60 4.40 5.61
C GLN A 27 -1.09 5.78 5.21
N ARG A 28 -1.73 6.43 6.17
CA ARG A 28 -2.25 7.79 6.05
C ARG A 28 -1.48 8.69 7.00
N LYS A 29 -1.38 9.97 6.70
CA LYS A 29 -0.97 10.96 7.68
C LYS A 29 -1.74 12.23 7.42
N ASP A 30 -2.11 12.91 8.49
CA ASP A 30 -2.56 14.29 8.45
C ASP A 30 -1.85 15.07 9.58
N ASP A 31 -2.20 16.35 9.75
CA ASP A 31 -1.59 17.22 10.76
C ASP A 31 -1.89 16.80 12.21
N ARG A 32 -2.78 15.81 12.43
CA ARG A 32 -3.25 15.35 13.73
C ARG A 32 -2.95 13.87 13.99
N ILE A 33 -2.81 13.05 12.95
CA ILE A 33 -2.73 11.59 13.01
C ILE A 33 -1.49 11.12 12.25
N THR A 34 -0.65 10.35 12.95
CA THR A 34 0.36 9.49 12.33
C THR A 34 -0.24 8.10 12.22
N ALA A 35 -0.65 7.65 11.02
CA ALA A 35 -1.51 6.46 10.94
C ALA A 35 -0.76 5.13 10.99
N PHE A 36 -1.35 4.22 11.75
CA PHE A 36 -1.13 2.79 11.69
C PHE A 36 -1.49 2.25 10.30
N PRO A 37 -0.85 1.15 9.85
CA PRO A 37 -1.13 0.57 8.54
C PRO A 37 -2.56 0.02 8.47
N GLY A 38 -3.30 0.47 7.44
CA GLY A 38 -4.53 -0.18 6.98
C GLY A 38 -4.17 -1.28 5.97
N TRP A 39 -4.62 -2.51 6.21
CA TRP A 39 -4.29 -3.64 5.33
C TRP A 39 -5.40 -3.91 4.33
N LEU A 40 -5.03 -4.04 3.06
CA LEU A 40 -5.93 -4.45 1.98
C LEU A 40 -6.10 -5.98 1.94
N GLY A 41 -5.02 -6.71 2.22
CA GLY A 41 -5.02 -8.16 2.26
C GLY A 41 -3.64 -8.75 1.98
N THR A 42 -3.58 -10.08 1.95
CA THR A 42 -2.40 -10.84 1.53
C THR A 42 -2.67 -11.45 0.17
N GLN A 43 -1.72 -11.29 -0.75
CA GLN A 43 -1.82 -11.86 -2.09
C GLN A 43 -0.52 -12.56 -2.45
N GLN A 44 -0.66 -13.77 -2.99
CA GLN A 44 0.45 -14.48 -3.60
C GLN A 44 0.79 -13.83 -4.94
N THR A 45 2.07 -13.59 -5.19
CA THR A 45 2.49 -13.08 -6.48
C THR A 45 2.16 -14.09 -7.57
N TRP A 46 1.83 -13.57 -8.75
CA TRP A 46 1.73 -14.33 -9.98
C TRP A 46 2.67 -13.72 -10.99
N HIS A 47 3.60 -14.52 -11.51
CA HIS A 47 4.72 -14.04 -12.33
C HIS A 47 5.48 -12.89 -11.65
N GLY A 48 5.62 -12.95 -10.33
CA GLY A 48 6.31 -11.94 -9.55
C GLY A 48 5.55 -10.63 -9.33
N ARG A 49 4.24 -10.58 -9.59
CA ARG A 49 3.40 -9.40 -9.34
C ARG A 49 2.27 -9.71 -8.37
N ALA A 50 2.01 -8.80 -7.43
CA ALA A 50 0.81 -8.78 -6.60
C ALA A 50 0.23 -7.36 -6.57
N GLU A 51 -1.10 -7.24 -6.61
CA GLU A 51 -1.77 -5.94 -6.65
C GLU A 51 -3.13 -5.99 -5.96
N LEU A 52 -3.32 -5.12 -4.97
CA LEU A 52 -4.60 -4.95 -4.30
C LEU A 52 -5.08 -3.51 -4.46
N THR A 53 -6.38 -3.38 -4.69
CA THR A 53 -7.07 -2.09 -4.84
C THR A 53 -8.20 -1.99 -3.83
N SER A 54 -8.35 -0.82 -3.22
CA SER A 54 -9.52 -0.49 -2.42
C SER A 54 -9.93 0.96 -2.64
N ARG A 55 -11.18 1.28 -2.32
CA ARG A 55 -11.68 2.64 -2.33
C ARG A 55 -11.34 3.29 -0.99
N LEU A 56 -10.65 4.43 -1.04
CA LEU A 56 -10.26 5.17 0.15
C LEU A 56 -10.82 6.59 0.11
N ASP A 57 -11.30 7.04 1.26
CA ASP A 57 -11.72 8.41 1.49
C ASP A 57 -10.58 9.14 2.21
N THR A 58 -9.94 10.08 1.50
CA THR A 58 -8.85 10.91 2.02
C THR A 58 -9.36 12.31 2.35
N ALA A 59 -9.00 12.82 3.52
CA ALA A 59 -9.34 14.19 3.89
C ALA A 59 -8.43 15.18 3.14
N PRO A 60 -8.85 16.45 2.95
CA PRO A 60 -7.96 17.49 2.44
C PRO A 60 -6.73 17.65 3.33
N GLY A 61 -5.54 17.72 2.73
CA GLY A 61 -4.26 17.82 3.45
C GLY A 61 -3.72 16.48 3.95
N GLU A 62 -4.43 15.39 3.71
CA GLU A 62 -3.96 14.06 4.03
C GLU A 62 -2.96 13.55 2.99
N CYS A 63 -1.91 12.88 3.45
CA CYS A 63 -1.01 12.12 2.60
C CYS A 63 -1.24 10.63 2.77
N ILE A 64 -1.09 9.90 1.67
CA ILE A 64 -1.18 8.44 1.65
C ILE A 64 0.08 7.82 1.05
N ARG A 65 0.46 6.63 1.52
CA ARG A 65 1.52 5.81 0.91
C ARG A 65 1.15 4.34 0.94
N GLY A 66 1.71 3.57 0.02
CA GLY A 66 1.62 2.12 0.02
C GLY A 66 2.53 1.49 1.08
N VAL A 67 2.08 0.37 1.65
CA VAL A 67 2.84 -0.45 2.59
C VAL A 67 2.80 -1.91 2.12
N MET A 68 3.92 -2.60 2.26
CA MET A 68 4.04 -4.03 2.06
C MET A 68 4.68 -4.67 3.29
N GLU A 69 4.14 -5.79 3.74
CA GLU A 69 4.76 -6.67 4.73
C GLU A 69 5.10 -8.02 4.10
N HIS A 70 6.33 -8.47 4.32
CA HIS A 70 6.84 -9.76 3.88
C HIS A 70 7.92 -10.25 4.84
N ARG A 71 7.73 -11.45 5.44
CA ARG A 71 8.67 -12.07 6.39
C ARG A 71 9.11 -11.11 7.50
N ASP A 72 8.14 -10.51 8.18
CA ASP A 72 8.32 -9.57 9.30
C ASP A 72 9.08 -8.27 8.94
N ARG A 73 9.26 -8.00 7.64
CA ARG A 73 9.81 -6.75 7.14
C ARG A 73 8.71 -5.91 6.53
N THR A 74 8.68 -4.64 6.93
CA THR A 74 7.78 -3.63 6.36
C THR A 74 8.53 -2.76 5.36
N TYR A 75 7.93 -2.58 4.19
CA TYR A 75 8.39 -1.72 3.12
C TYR A 75 7.32 -0.67 2.84
N VAL A 76 7.73 0.55 2.50
CA VAL A 76 6.81 1.66 2.27
C VAL A 76 7.19 2.42 1.01
N THR A 77 6.22 2.97 0.30
CA THR A 77 6.47 3.92 -0.79
C THR A 77 6.69 5.32 -0.25
N GLU A 78 7.04 6.25 -1.13
CA GLU A 78 7.02 7.68 -0.84
C GLU A 78 5.59 8.15 -0.50
N TRP A 79 5.51 9.25 0.24
CA TRP A 79 4.24 9.91 0.56
C TRP A 79 3.69 10.62 -0.67
N HIS A 80 2.43 10.33 -1.00
CA HIS A 80 1.66 11.12 -1.93
C HIS A 80 0.73 12.04 -1.15
N CYS A 81 1.03 13.35 -1.19
CA CYS A 81 0.27 14.38 -0.49
C CYS A 81 -0.60 15.13 -1.48
N SER A 82 -1.79 15.54 -1.02
CA SER A 82 -2.81 16.18 -1.84
C SER A 82 -3.09 17.63 -1.46
#